data_AF-A0A099MFE0-F1
#
_entry.id   AF-A0A099MFE0-F1
#
_cell.length_a   1.000
_cell.length_b   1.000
_cell.length_c   1.000
_cell.angle_alpha   90.00
_cell.angle_beta   90.00
_cell.angle_gamma   90.00
#
_symmetry.space_group_name_H-M   'P 1'
#
loop_
_entity.id
_entity.type
_entity.pdbx_description
1 polymer ?
#
loop_
_entity_poly.entity_id
_entity_poly.type
_entity_poly.pdbx_seq_one_letter_code
_entity_poly.pdbx_strand_id
1 'polypeptide(L)'
;MSSPAFFARLFRHSKAITPYLHGEIKSLAERDRDASLICIERSSSDTIRQLYESLQQAHPEAGAAYWLTRTWTLVCWQPIFVAFTAIYTCRGLPKLSSMAQHVQPSFISGYQFTSTEVWQGSEEDLIERAGQELMRLFDYFRLEMSEWTRVRPGFTQHLFADGLLGCLVRLSEQHPELSGEYLLQHAHLWLRACGLPEKLASSLNYQAGTKQLALVRTSCCLVYKCQGRPLCRDCPRHPDNKR
;
A
#
# COMPACT_ATOMS: atom_id res chain seq x y z
N MET A 1 23.92 2.81 8.79
CA MET A 1 23.10 3.54 9.79
C MET A 1 22.70 2.55 10.88
N SER A 2 22.66 2.93 12.15
CA SER A 2 22.17 2.03 13.21
C SER A 2 20.65 1.79 13.07
N SER A 3 20.17 0.63 13.51
CA SER A 3 18.73 0.31 13.43
C SER A 3 17.84 1.35 14.15
N PRO A 4 18.15 1.83 15.37
CA PRO A 4 17.34 2.87 16.02
C PRO A 4 17.26 4.18 15.22
N ALA A 5 18.37 4.61 14.61
CA ALA A 5 18.40 5.80 13.77
C ALA A 5 17.60 5.61 12.47
N PHE A 6 17.61 4.40 11.90
CA PHE A 6 16.78 4.03 10.75
C PHE A 6 15.30 4.21 11.05
N PHE A 7 14.79 3.59 12.12
CA PHE A 7 13.37 3.64 12.46
C PHE A 7 12.91 5.05 12.84
N ALA A 8 13.71 5.81 13.60
CA ALA A 8 13.40 7.20 13.90
C ALA A 8 13.24 8.05 12.62
N ARG A 9 14.12 7.83 11.64
CA ARG A 9 14.03 8.49 10.33
C ARG A 9 12.78 8.03 9.57
N LEU A 10 12.56 6.72 9.47
CA LEU A 10 11.40 6.14 8.79
C LEU A 10 10.08 6.69 9.33
N PHE A 11 9.89 6.70 10.65
CA PHE A 11 8.65 7.15 11.27
C PHE A 11 8.40 8.64 11.05
N ARG A 12 9.47 9.45 11.13
CA ARG A 12 9.39 10.89 10.84
C ARG A 12 8.96 11.15 9.39
N HIS A 13 9.58 10.50 8.42
CA HIS A 13 9.25 10.71 7.00
C HIS A 13 7.89 10.12 6.64
N SER A 14 7.52 8.96 7.20
CA SER A 14 6.20 8.36 6.98
C SER A 14 5.08 9.29 7.47
N LYS A 15 5.22 9.85 8.67
CA LYS A 15 4.27 10.83 9.22
C LYS A 15 4.20 12.13 8.42
N ALA A 16 5.28 12.54 7.76
CA ALA A 16 5.31 13.72 6.90
C ALA A 16 4.52 13.53 5.59
N ILE A 17 4.36 12.30 5.11
CA ILE A 17 3.51 11.99 3.93
C ILE A 17 2.03 12.16 4.29
N THR A 18 1.62 11.63 5.44
CA THR A 18 0.27 11.79 5.97
C THR A 18 0.26 11.51 7.48
N PRO A 19 -0.57 12.22 8.28
CA PRO A 19 -0.67 11.94 9.72
C PRO A 19 -1.11 10.50 10.04
N TYR A 20 -1.72 9.78 9.09
CA TYR A 20 -2.16 8.40 9.25
C TYR A 20 -1.04 7.34 9.13
N LEU A 21 0.19 7.75 8.77
CA LEU A 21 1.39 6.90 8.72
C LEU A 21 2.29 7.11 9.93
N HIS A 22 1.70 7.09 11.13
CA HIS A 22 2.46 7.12 12.37
C HIS A 22 3.02 5.74 12.70
N GLY A 23 4.34 5.61 12.77
CA GLY A 23 5.02 4.36 13.08
C GLY A 23 5.65 4.34 14.47
N GLU A 24 5.69 3.17 15.11
CA GLU A 24 6.42 2.94 16.35
C GLU A 24 7.07 1.54 16.41
N ILE A 25 7.98 1.34 17.38
CA ILE A 25 8.52 0.01 17.74
C ILE A 25 7.86 -0.42 19.03
N LYS A 26 7.31 -1.64 19.06
CA LYS A 26 6.66 -2.23 20.23
C LYS A 26 7.20 -3.63 20.48
N SER A 27 7.30 -4.03 21.74
CA SER A 27 7.58 -5.41 22.08
C SER A 27 6.43 -6.33 21.65
N LEU A 28 6.71 -7.62 21.45
CA LEU A 28 5.67 -8.62 21.16
C LEU A 28 4.57 -8.62 22.24
N ALA A 29 4.98 -8.54 23.52
CA ALA A 29 4.05 -8.48 24.64
C ALA A 29 3.15 -7.23 24.62
N GLU A 30 3.64 -6.08 24.15
CA GLU A 30 2.81 -4.89 23.96
C GLU A 30 1.82 -5.06 22.81
N ARG A 31 2.26 -5.59 21.66
CA ARG A 31 1.40 -5.87 20.50
C ARG A 31 0.28 -6.84 20.86
N ASP A 32 0.60 -7.90 21.59
CA ASP A 32 -0.35 -8.99 21.84
C ASP A 32 -1.47 -8.59 22.81
N ARG A 33 -1.33 -7.44 23.50
CA ARG A 33 -2.42 -6.84 24.30
C ARG A 33 -3.48 -6.12 23.48
N ASP A 34 -3.18 -5.75 22.24
CA ASP A 34 -4.12 -5.04 21.37
C ASP A 34 -4.76 -6.01 20.36
N ALA A 35 -6.01 -6.37 20.61
CA ALA A 35 -6.79 -7.26 19.73
C ALA A 35 -7.21 -6.58 18.41
N SER A 36 -7.13 -5.25 18.32
CA SER A 36 -7.55 -4.47 17.14
C SER A 36 -6.46 -4.31 16.08
N LEU A 37 -5.35 -5.03 16.21
CA LEU A 37 -4.26 -5.04 15.23
C LEU A 37 -4.41 -6.18 14.22
N ILE A 38 -4.11 -5.86 12.96
CA ILE A 38 -3.86 -6.84 11.90
C ILE A 38 -2.35 -7.14 11.87
N CYS A 39 -1.95 -8.40 12.05
CA CYS A 39 -0.57 -8.85 11.88
C CYS A 39 -0.49 -10.33 11.45
N ILE A 40 0.56 -10.71 10.72
CA ILE A 40 0.65 -12.03 10.07
C ILE A 40 0.79 -13.20 11.06
N GLU A 41 1.23 -12.94 12.29
CA GLU A 41 1.52 -13.98 13.28
C GLU A 41 0.27 -14.57 13.96
N ARG A 42 -0.92 -14.03 13.69
CA ARG A 42 -2.20 -14.52 14.26
C ARG A 42 -3.33 -14.33 13.25
N SER A 43 -4.50 -14.92 13.52
CA SER A 43 -5.67 -14.61 12.68
C SER A 43 -6.12 -13.18 12.92
N SER A 44 -6.46 -12.49 11.83
CA SER A 44 -7.04 -11.14 11.80
C SER A 44 -8.36 -11.11 11.03
N SER A 45 -8.94 -12.27 10.70
CA SER A 45 -10.12 -12.39 9.85
C SER A 45 -11.32 -11.61 10.40
N ASP A 46 -11.61 -11.75 11.70
CA ASP A 46 -12.68 -11.00 12.37
C ASP A 46 -12.41 -9.50 12.37
N THR A 47 -11.17 -9.07 12.63
CA THR A 47 -10.78 -7.65 12.63
C THR A 47 -10.95 -7.03 11.23
N ILE A 48 -10.52 -7.75 10.17
CA ILE A 48 -10.69 -7.29 8.78
C ILE A 48 -12.16 -7.31 8.37
N ARG A 49 -12.94 -8.29 8.86
CA ARG A 49 -14.39 -8.36 8.65
C ARG A 49 -15.10 -7.19 9.31
N GLN A 50 -14.75 -6.81 10.53
CA GLN A 50 -15.30 -5.63 11.20
C GLN A 50 -15.01 -4.34 10.42
N LEU A 51 -13.81 -4.22 9.82
CA LEU A 51 -13.52 -3.11 8.92
C LEU A 51 -14.47 -3.10 7.70
N TYR A 52 -14.68 -4.25 7.06
CA TYR A 52 -15.65 -4.38 5.96
C TYR A 52 -17.08 -4.01 6.38
N GLU A 53 -17.55 -4.53 7.51
CA GLU A 53 -18.91 -4.27 8.02
C GLU A 53 -19.08 -2.80 8.40
N SER A 54 -18.04 -2.15 8.94
CA SER A 54 -18.07 -0.72 9.22
C SER A 54 -18.19 0.12 7.93
N LEU A 55 -17.52 -0.28 6.84
CA LEU A 55 -17.66 0.37 5.53
C LEU A 55 -19.05 0.16 4.93
N GLN A 56 -19.64 -1.03 5.15
CA GLN A 56 -21.01 -1.33 4.75
C GLN A 56 -22.02 -0.44 5.48
N GLN A 57 -21.85 -0.26 6.79
CA GLN A 57 -22.71 0.60 7.60
C GLN A 57 -22.56 2.08 7.24
N ALA A 58 -21.33 2.53 6.96
CA ALA A 58 -21.06 3.92 6.59
C ALA A 58 -21.53 4.29 5.18
N HIS A 59 -21.49 3.32 4.25
CA HIS A 59 -21.81 3.53 2.84
C HIS A 59 -22.67 2.39 2.25
N PRO A 60 -23.89 2.16 2.77
CA PRO A 60 -24.77 1.09 2.31
C PRO A 60 -25.13 1.22 0.82
N GLU A 61 -25.15 2.44 0.29
CA GLU A 61 -25.47 2.76 -1.10
C GLU A 61 -24.38 2.31 -2.09
N ALA A 62 -23.13 2.16 -1.63
CA ALA A 62 -22.00 1.88 -2.51
C ALA A 62 -21.89 0.39 -2.91
N GLY A 63 -22.48 -0.50 -2.10
CA GLY A 63 -22.59 -1.93 -2.33
C GLY A 63 -21.31 -2.73 -2.10
N ALA A 64 -21.47 -4.06 -2.02
CA ALA A 64 -20.42 -5.01 -1.63
C ALA A 64 -19.11 -4.90 -2.44
N ALA A 65 -19.19 -4.56 -3.72
CA ALA A 65 -18.00 -4.36 -4.54
C ALA A 65 -17.13 -3.20 -4.05
N TYR A 66 -17.73 -2.09 -3.61
CA TYR A 66 -16.99 -0.97 -3.03
C TYR A 66 -16.40 -1.35 -1.68
N TRP A 67 -17.19 -1.95 -0.78
CA TRP A 67 -16.71 -2.34 0.56
C TRP A 67 -15.51 -3.28 0.45
N LEU A 68 -15.58 -4.30 -0.41
CA LEU A 68 -14.48 -5.24 -0.65
C LEU A 68 -13.23 -4.54 -1.21
N THR A 69 -13.43 -3.71 -2.24
CA THR A 69 -12.33 -2.94 -2.85
C THR A 69 -11.65 -2.05 -1.81
N ARG A 70 -12.46 -1.36 -1.00
CA ARG A 70 -11.97 -0.41 0.00
C ARG A 70 -11.25 -1.12 1.13
N THR A 71 -11.80 -2.21 1.68
CA THR A 71 -11.13 -3.04 2.70
C THR A 71 -9.77 -3.51 2.20
N TRP A 72 -9.69 -4.06 0.98
CA TRP A 72 -8.42 -4.49 0.39
C TRP A 72 -7.41 -3.35 0.29
N THR A 73 -7.82 -2.20 -0.26
CA THR A 73 -6.92 -1.05 -0.37
C THR A 73 -6.47 -0.52 1.00
N LEU A 74 -7.31 -0.62 2.03
CA LEU A 74 -7.00 -0.17 3.39
C LEU A 74 -6.01 -1.08 4.12
N VAL A 75 -6.07 -2.40 3.91
CA VAL A 75 -5.06 -3.29 4.51
C VAL A 75 -3.71 -3.15 3.77
N CYS A 76 -3.73 -2.91 2.46
CA CYS A 76 -2.51 -2.85 1.66
C CYS A 76 -1.75 -1.52 1.68
N TRP A 77 -2.40 -0.37 1.90
CA TRP A 77 -1.75 0.92 1.63
C TRP A 77 -0.55 1.21 2.53
N GLN A 78 -0.62 0.97 3.85
CA GLN A 78 0.49 1.33 4.73
C GLN A 78 1.77 0.53 4.42
N PRO A 79 1.74 -0.81 4.25
CA PRO A 79 2.94 -1.56 3.88
C PRO A 79 3.62 -1.02 2.60
N ILE A 80 2.84 -0.65 1.58
CA ILE A 80 3.37 -0.08 0.33
C ILE A 80 4.06 1.27 0.60
N PHE A 81 3.37 2.19 1.26
CA PHE A 81 3.93 3.51 1.55
C PHE A 81 5.18 3.44 2.44
N VAL A 82 5.18 2.54 3.43
CA VAL A 82 6.33 2.31 4.30
C VAL A 82 7.50 1.74 3.51
N ALA A 83 7.28 0.79 2.60
CA ALA A 83 8.33 0.23 1.75
C ALA A 83 8.99 1.31 0.86
N PHE A 84 8.18 2.15 0.21
CA PHE A 84 8.68 3.25 -0.63
C PHE A 84 9.46 4.28 0.20
N THR A 85 8.92 4.71 1.33
CA THR A 85 9.59 5.67 2.23
C THR A 85 10.91 5.09 2.76
N ALA A 86 10.91 3.81 3.11
CA ALA A 86 12.08 3.12 3.61
C ALA A 86 13.19 3.08 2.56
N ILE A 87 12.88 2.68 1.33
CA ILE A 87 13.88 2.50 0.27
C ILE A 87 14.38 3.86 -0.23
N TYR A 88 13.50 4.72 -0.73
CA TYR A 88 13.91 5.93 -1.44
C TYR A 88 14.36 7.05 -0.50
N THR A 89 13.76 7.16 0.69
CA THR A 89 14.15 8.20 1.66
C THR A 89 15.13 7.69 2.71
N CYS A 90 14.94 6.45 3.17
CA CYS A 90 15.72 5.90 4.27
C CYS A 90 16.81 4.91 3.86
N ARG A 91 16.96 4.59 2.57
CA ARG A 91 18.01 3.70 2.02
C ARG A 91 18.15 2.39 2.80
N GLY A 92 17.02 1.76 3.07
CA GLY A 92 16.95 0.48 3.77
C GLY A 92 15.54 -0.06 3.79
N LEU A 93 15.36 -1.29 4.25
CA LEU A 93 14.06 -1.93 4.30
C LEU A 93 13.87 -2.58 5.67
N PRO A 94 12.86 -2.20 6.47
CA PRO A 94 12.51 -2.96 7.66
C PRO A 94 11.84 -4.27 7.24
N LYS A 95 11.80 -5.24 8.15
CA LYS A 95 11.00 -6.46 8.00
C LYS A 95 9.50 -6.15 7.96
N LEU A 96 8.96 -5.84 6.77
CA LEU A 96 7.57 -5.46 6.57
C LEU A 96 6.63 -6.55 7.10
N SER A 97 7.00 -7.83 7.02
CA SER A 97 6.19 -8.92 7.56
C SER A 97 6.02 -8.88 9.09
N SER A 98 6.84 -8.11 9.81
CA SER A 98 6.71 -7.89 11.27
C SER A 98 5.86 -6.67 11.62
N MET A 99 5.27 -6.04 10.60
CA MET A 99 4.38 -4.90 10.77
C MET A 99 3.01 -5.36 11.28
N ALA A 100 2.50 -4.63 12.27
CA ALA A 100 1.10 -4.69 12.68
C ALA A 100 0.42 -3.34 12.37
N GLN A 101 -0.85 -3.39 11.97
CA GLN A 101 -1.63 -2.22 11.56
C GLN A 101 -2.80 -2.00 12.51
N HIS A 102 -3.02 -0.75 12.95
CA HIS A 102 -4.15 -0.43 13.81
C HIS A 102 -5.41 -0.22 12.96
N VAL A 103 -6.48 -0.90 13.35
CA VAL A 103 -7.78 -0.79 12.70
C VAL A 103 -8.66 0.19 13.46
N GLN A 104 -9.28 1.10 12.72
CA GLN A 104 -10.28 2.03 13.21
C GLN A 104 -11.58 1.79 12.41
N PRO A 105 -12.74 2.28 12.89
CA PRO A 105 -13.97 2.22 12.11
C PRO A 105 -13.76 2.83 10.72
N SER A 106 -14.04 2.06 9.67
CA SER A 106 -13.90 2.43 8.25
C SER A 106 -12.50 2.86 7.79
N PHE A 107 -11.44 2.67 8.61
CA PHE A 107 -10.10 3.11 8.26
C PHE A 107 -8.98 2.30 8.92
N ILE A 108 -7.77 2.41 8.37
CA ILE A 108 -6.55 1.85 8.95
C ILE A 108 -5.56 2.99 9.05
N SER A 109 -4.98 3.20 10.22
CA SER A 109 -4.02 4.29 10.45
C SER A 109 -3.12 3.99 11.63
N GLY A 110 -1.85 4.36 11.52
CA GLY A 110 -0.82 3.95 12.45
C GLY A 110 -0.33 2.53 12.18
N TYR A 111 0.95 2.26 12.47
CA TYR A 111 1.53 0.93 12.38
C TYR A 111 2.64 0.76 13.41
N GLN A 112 2.97 -0.48 13.72
CA GLN A 112 4.05 -0.80 14.63
C GLN A 112 4.88 -1.97 14.11
N PHE A 113 6.16 -1.97 14.43
CA PHE A 113 7.08 -3.07 14.17
C PHE A 113 7.48 -3.76 15.47
N THR A 114 7.60 -5.08 15.43
CA THR A 114 8.13 -5.89 16.54
C THR A 114 9.58 -6.31 16.31
N SER A 115 10.07 -6.21 15.07
CA SER A 115 11.46 -6.41 14.71
C SER A 115 12.17 -5.08 14.47
N THR A 116 13.42 -5.00 14.92
CA THR A 116 14.34 -3.91 14.56
C THR A 116 15.30 -4.32 13.44
N GLU A 117 15.04 -5.42 12.74
CA GLU A 117 15.83 -5.86 11.59
C GLU A 117 15.66 -4.87 10.42
N VAL A 118 16.78 -4.50 9.82
CA VAL A 118 16.83 -3.59 8.67
C VAL A 118 17.79 -4.16 7.64
N TRP A 119 17.31 -4.40 6.43
CA TRP A 119 18.15 -4.75 5.31
C TRP A 119 18.74 -3.50 4.65
N GLN A 120 19.95 -3.66 4.15
CA GLN A 120 20.72 -2.65 3.43
C GLN A 120 21.18 -3.26 2.10
N GLY A 121 21.32 -2.45 1.06
CA GLY A 121 21.68 -2.92 -0.27
C GLY A 121 21.46 -1.84 -1.31
N SER A 122 21.56 -2.22 -2.58
CA SER A 122 21.12 -1.38 -3.70
C SER A 122 19.59 -1.18 -3.65
N GLU A 123 19.08 -0.22 -4.40
CA GLU A 123 17.63 -0.01 -4.50
C GLU A 123 16.96 -1.25 -5.11
N GLU A 124 17.58 -1.86 -6.12
CA GLU A 124 17.14 -3.09 -6.77
C GLU A 124 17.02 -4.25 -5.76
N ASP A 125 18.06 -4.48 -4.95
CA ASP A 125 18.05 -5.54 -3.93
C ASP A 125 16.93 -5.32 -2.90
N LEU A 126 16.76 -4.06 -2.46
CA LEU A 126 15.75 -3.70 -1.49
C LEU A 126 14.33 -3.80 -2.09
N ILE A 127 14.14 -3.45 -3.36
CA ILE A 127 12.86 -3.60 -4.07
C ILE A 127 12.51 -5.08 -4.21
N GLU A 128 13.47 -5.93 -4.57
CA GLU A 128 13.25 -7.38 -4.67
C GLU A 128 12.77 -7.97 -3.34
N ARG A 129 13.45 -7.61 -2.24
CA ARG A 129 13.05 -8.04 -0.89
C ARG A 129 11.72 -7.45 -0.45
N ALA A 130 11.46 -6.17 -0.74
CA ALA A 130 10.19 -5.55 -0.43
C ALA A 130 9.03 -6.23 -1.16
N GLY A 131 9.22 -6.62 -2.43
CA GLY A 131 8.24 -7.38 -3.19
C GLY A 131 7.89 -8.72 -2.52
N GLN A 132 8.89 -9.47 -2.06
CA GLN A 132 8.69 -10.73 -1.32
C GLN A 132 7.91 -10.52 -0.02
N GLU A 133 8.28 -9.50 0.78
CA GLU A 133 7.61 -9.20 2.04
C GLU A 133 6.17 -8.70 1.86
N LEU A 134 5.92 -7.83 0.85
CA LEU A 134 4.59 -7.35 0.52
C LEU A 134 3.69 -8.47 0.01
N MET A 135 4.21 -9.33 -0.87
CA MET A 135 3.46 -10.50 -1.34
C MET A 135 3.07 -11.41 -0.18
N ARG A 136 3.98 -11.66 0.76
CA ARG A 136 3.69 -12.44 1.97
C ARG A 136 2.56 -11.82 2.80
N LEU A 137 2.61 -10.51 3.04
CA LEU A 137 1.53 -9.80 3.76
C LEU A 137 0.21 -9.86 3.01
N PHE A 138 0.22 -9.69 1.69
CA PHE A 138 -1.00 -9.57 0.91
C PHE A 138 -1.65 -10.91 0.64
N ASP A 139 -0.87 -11.99 0.51
CA ASP A 139 -1.40 -13.33 0.54
C ASP A 139 -2.04 -13.65 1.90
N TYR A 140 -1.42 -13.23 3.00
CA TYR A 140 -2.04 -13.34 4.33
C TYR A 140 -3.37 -12.58 4.41
N PHE A 141 -3.42 -11.29 4.04
CA PHE A 141 -4.68 -10.52 4.06
C PHE A 141 -5.76 -11.15 3.18
N ARG A 142 -5.36 -11.67 2.00
CA ARG A 142 -6.27 -12.34 1.08
C ARG A 142 -6.85 -13.60 1.70
N LEU A 143 -6.03 -14.41 2.38
CA LEU A 143 -6.47 -15.62 3.07
C LEU A 143 -7.44 -15.28 4.21
N GLU A 144 -7.09 -14.33 5.08
CA GLU A 144 -7.96 -13.90 6.18
C GLU A 144 -9.33 -13.38 5.70
N MET A 145 -9.36 -12.64 4.59
CA MET A 145 -10.62 -12.21 3.97
C MET A 145 -11.37 -13.36 3.29
N SER A 146 -10.66 -14.37 2.79
CA SER A 146 -11.26 -15.50 2.07
C SER A 146 -12.11 -16.42 2.96
N GLU A 147 -11.95 -16.32 4.28
CA GLU A 147 -12.77 -17.03 5.27
C GLU A 147 -14.26 -16.63 5.23
N TRP A 148 -14.58 -15.40 4.80
CA TRP A 148 -15.95 -14.88 4.83
C TRP A 148 -16.40 -14.21 3.52
N THR A 149 -15.50 -14.00 2.55
CA THR A 149 -15.88 -13.48 1.23
C THR A 149 -14.95 -13.98 0.13
N ARG A 150 -15.45 -14.09 -1.10
CA ARG A 150 -14.63 -14.52 -2.22
C ARG A 150 -13.70 -13.39 -2.68
N VAL A 151 -12.39 -13.56 -2.49
CA VAL A 151 -11.36 -12.64 -3.00
C VAL A 151 -10.66 -13.25 -4.22
N ARG A 152 -10.88 -12.66 -5.40
CA ARG A 152 -10.26 -13.15 -6.65
C ARG A 152 -8.82 -12.61 -6.80
N PRO A 153 -7.80 -13.45 -7.02
CA PRO A 153 -6.41 -12.99 -7.14
C PRO A 153 -6.18 -11.93 -8.21
N GLY A 154 -6.80 -12.08 -9.39
CA GLY A 154 -6.62 -11.10 -10.47
C GLY A 154 -7.10 -9.69 -10.08
N PHE A 155 -8.18 -9.60 -9.31
CA PHE A 155 -8.70 -8.31 -8.83
C PHE A 155 -7.74 -7.63 -7.84
N THR A 156 -7.21 -8.40 -6.89
CA THR A 156 -6.28 -7.87 -5.89
C THR A 156 -4.92 -7.49 -6.48
N GLN A 157 -4.45 -8.23 -7.50
CA GLN A 157 -3.21 -7.91 -8.23
C GLN A 157 -3.28 -6.57 -8.95
N HIS A 158 -4.39 -6.24 -9.62
CA HIS A 158 -4.56 -4.94 -10.27
C HIS A 158 -4.59 -3.79 -9.25
N LEU A 159 -5.27 -3.96 -8.12
CA LEU A 159 -5.28 -2.96 -7.05
C LEU A 159 -3.91 -2.78 -6.41
N PHE A 160 -3.14 -3.86 -6.26
CA PHE A 160 -1.77 -3.81 -5.76
C PHE A 160 -0.88 -3.04 -6.73
N ALA A 161 -0.91 -3.38 -8.03
CA ALA A 161 -0.16 -2.67 -9.05
C ALA A 161 -0.49 -1.18 -9.06
N ASP A 162 -1.78 -0.81 -9.06
CA ASP A 162 -2.20 0.59 -9.02
C ASP A 162 -1.68 1.32 -7.76
N GLY A 163 -1.60 0.63 -6.62
CA GLY A 163 -1.02 1.15 -5.38
C GLY A 163 0.49 1.42 -5.49
N LEU A 164 1.25 0.47 -6.03
CA LEU A 164 2.70 0.61 -6.27
C LEU A 164 3.00 1.75 -7.24
N LEU A 165 2.31 1.78 -8.38
CA LEU A 165 2.52 2.80 -9.41
C LEU A 165 2.06 4.18 -8.90
N GLY A 166 1.02 4.24 -8.08
CA GLY A 166 0.61 5.46 -7.39
C GLY A 166 1.68 6.01 -6.43
N CYS A 167 2.45 5.14 -5.78
CA CYS A 167 3.59 5.57 -4.97
C CYS A 167 4.77 6.09 -5.82
N LEU A 168 4.99 5.57 -7.03
CA LEU A 168 5.98 6.13 -7.97
C LEU A 168 5.57 7.51 -8.48
N VAL A 169 4.28 7.76 -8.71
CA VAL A 169 3.77 9.11 -9.02
C VAL A 169 4.14 10.08 -7.89
N ARG A 170 3.84 9.72 -6.65
CA ARG A 170 4.20 10.53 -5.47
C ARG A 170 5.71 10.73 -5.33
N LEU A 171 6.50 9.70 -5.62
CA LEU A 171 7.96 9.81 -5.62
C LEU A 171 8.42 10.89 -6.62
N SER A 172 7.86 10.89 -7.84
CA SER A 172 8.18 11.90 -8.85
C SER A 172 7.76 13.33 -8.47
N GLU A 173 6.67 13.48 -7.70
CA GLU A 173 6.25 14.78 -7.17
C GLU A 173 7.21 15.31 -6.10
N GLN A 174 7.74 14.41 -5.26
CA GLN A 174 8.65 14.75 -4.16
C GLN A 174 10.10 14.93 -4.61
N HIS A 175 10.49 14.27 -5.71
CA HIS A 175 11.84 14.21 -6.24
C HIS A 175 11.87 14.56 -7.74
N PRO A 176 11.62 15.84 -8.10
CA PRO A 176 11.57 16.28 -9.50
C PRO A 176 12.92 16.20 -10.23
N GLU A 177 14.01 15.93 -9.51
CA GLU A 177 15.33 15.65 -10.05
C GLU A 177 15.44 14.26 -10.71
N LEU A 178 14.55 13.32 -10.37
CA LEU A 178 14.58 11.97 -10.93
C LEU A 178 14.15 11.98 -12.40
N SER A 179 14.88 11.24 -13.23
CA SER A 179 14.56 11.13 -14.66
C SER A 179 13.35 10.23 -14.88
N GLY A 180 12.61 10.49 -15.98
CA GLY A 180 11.52 9.62 -16.40
C GLY A 180 11.99 8.18 -16.68
N GLU A 181 13.19 8.01 -17.21
CA GLU A 181 13.80 6.69 -17.45
C GLU A 181 14.00 5.91 -16.15
N TYR A 182 14.58 6.54 -15.12
CA TYR A 182 14.76 5.94 -13.80
C TYR A 182 13.41 5.53 -13.18
N LEU A 183 12.42 6.43 -13.22
CA LEU A 183 11.10 6.16 -12.65
C LEU A 183 10.36 5.01 -13.36
N LEU A 184 10.45 4.95 -14.69
CA LEU A 184 9.86 3.86 -15.48
C LEU A 184 10.59 2.53 -15.26
N GLN A 185 11.92 2.54 -15.18
CA GLN A 185 12.71 1.36 -14.81
C GLN A 185 12.28 0.84 -13.42
N HIS A 186 12.08 1.74 -12.47
CA HIS A 186 11.64 1.39 -11.12
C HIS A 186 10.21 0.83 -11.09
N ALA A 187 9.33 1.28 -11.98
CA ALA A 187 8.02 0.64 -12.17
C ALA A 187 8.16 -0.83 -12.56
N HIS A 188 9.06 -1.15 -13.49
CA HIS A 188 9.33 -2.53 -13.89
C HIS A 188 9.94 -3.36 -12.75
N LEU A 189 10.89 -2.81 -12.01
CA LEU A 189 11.50 -3.48 -10.85
C LEU A 189 10.45 -3.84 -9.80
N TRP A 190 9.58 -2.90 -9.42
CA TRP A 190 8.51 -3.15 -8.45
C TRP A 190 7.50 -4.19 -8.94
N LEU A 191 7.03 -4.07 -10.18
CA LEU A 191 6.08 -5.03 -10.74
C LEU A 191 6.68 -6.45 -10.77
N ARG A 192 7.94 -6.58 -11.21
CA ARG A 192 8.65 -7.86 -11.24
C ARG A 192 8.85 -8.45 -9.85
N ALA A 193 9.34 -7.66 -8.90
CA ALA A 193 9.57 -8.08 -7.52
C ALA A 193 8.29 -8.59 -6.84
N CYS A 194 7.14 -8.03 -7.20
CA CYS A 194 5.83 -8.44 -6.69
C CYS A 194 5.15 -9.53 -7.52
N GLY A 195 5.80 -10.06 -8.57
CA GLY A 195 5.19 -11.06 -9.46
C GLY A 195 3.96 -10.55 -10.23
N LEU A 196 3.88 -9.23 -10.46
CA LEU A 196 2.79 -8.57 -11.15
C LEU A 196 3.10 -8.42 -12.64
N PRO A 197 2.09 -8.37 -13.53
CA PRO A 197 2.34 -8.20 -14.97
C PRO A 197 3.04 -6.87 -15.28
N GLU A 198 4.28 -6.94 -15.80
CA GLU A 198 5.08 -5.74 -16.12
C GLU A 198 4.40 -4.81 -17.14
N LYS A 199 3.52 -5.34 -17.99
CA LYS A 199 2.70 -4.52 -18.93
C LYS A 199 1.85 -3.45 -18.23
N LEU A 200 1.57 -3.60 -16.93
CA LEU A 200 0.85 -2.60 -16.15
C LEU A 200 1.64 -1.29 -16.02
N ALA A 201 2.96 -1.28 -16.23
CA ALA A 201 3.75 -0.06 -16.31
C ALA A 201 3.26 0.90 -17.42
N SER A 202 2.59 0.39 -18.47
CA SER A 202 1.96 1.22 -19.52
C SER A 202 0.78 2.07 -19.06
N SER A 203 0.39 1.96 -17.79
CA SER A 203 -0.56 2.87 -17.15
C SER A 203 0.09 4.17 -16.66
N LEU A 204 1.42 4.21 -16.60
CA LEU A 204 2.21 5.40 -16.30
C LEU A 204 2.53 6.17 -17.59
N ASN A 205 2.52 7.50 -17.48
CA ASN A 205 2.96 8.42 -18.52
C ASN A 205 3.88 9.46 -17.90
N TYR A 206 5.09 9.60 -18.42
CA TYR A 206 6.02 10.64 -17.99
C TYR A 206 5.78 11.93 -18.76
N GLN A 207 5.45 13.00 -18.04
CA GLN A 207 5.22 14.31 -18.61
C GLN A 207 6.50 15.14 -18.56
N ALA A 208 7.24 15.20 -19.66
CA ALA A 208 8.52 15.91 -19.73
C ALA A 208 8.45 17.39 -19.32
N GLY A 209 7.32 18.06 -19.59
CA GLY A 209 7.12 19.48 -19.23
C GLY A 209 7.02 19.73 -17.71
N THR A 210 6.44 18.79 -16.96
CA THR A 210 6.30 18.89 -15.49
C THR A 210 7.32 18.03 -14.75
N LYS A 211 8.07 17.18 -15.48
CA LYS A 211 8.98 16.15 -14.95
C LYS A 211 8.31 15.18 -13.99
N GLN A 212 7.01 14.93 -14.16
CA GLN A 212 6.21 14.09 -13.27
C GLN A 212 5.64 12.88 -13.99
N LEU A 213 5.43 11.81 -13.23
CA LEU A 213 4.61 10.69 -13.67
C LEU A 213 3.13 11.02 -13.47
N ALA A 214 2.32 10.68 -14.46
CA ALA A 214 0.88 10.58 -14.34
C ALA A 214 0.48 9.11 -14.42
N LEU A 215 -0.51 8.70 -13.62
CA LEU A 215 -1.06 7.35 -13.61
C LEU A 215 -2.53 7.41 -14.03
N VAL A 216 -2.92 6.52 -14.94
CA VAL A 216 -4.32 6.13 -15.14
C VAL A 216 -4.48 4.70 -14.61
N ARG A 217 -5.13 4.55 -13.46
CA ARG A 217 -5.26 3.24 -12.80
C ARG A 217 -5.95 2.24 -13.70
N THR A 218 -5.60 0.97 -13.53
CA THR A 218 -6.27 -0.15 -14.21
C THR A 218 -7.53 -0.59 -13.47
N SER A 219 -7.64 -0.27 -12.18
CA SER A 219 -8.78 -0.57 -11.33
C SER A 219 -9.58 0.67 -10.95
N CYS A 220 -10.89 0.51 -10.77
CA CYS A 220 -11.74 1.53 -10.16
C CYS A 220 -11.87 1.26 -8.65
N CYS A 221 -11.56 2.24 -7.80
CA CYS A 221 -11.80 2.14 -6.35
C CYS A 221 -13.29 2.17 -5.96
N LEU A 222 -14.18 2.42 -6.92
CA LEU A 222 -15.64 2.51 -6.75
C LEU A 222 -16.11 3.60 -5.77
N VAL A 223 -15.23 4.51 -5.33
CA VAL A 223 -15.59 5.60 -4.40
C VAL A 223 -16.71 6.48 -4.93
N TYR A 224 -16.85 6.60 -6.26
CA TYR A 224 -17.93 7.37 -6.89
C TYR A 224 -19.33 6.81 -6.61
N LYS A 225 -19.42 5.57 -6.11
CA LYS A 225 -20.69 4.97 -5.67
C LYS A 225 -21.11 5.45 -4.29
N CYS A 226 -20.20 6.00 -3.49
CA CYS A 226 -20.57 6.68 -2.26
C CYS A 226 -21.27 7.99 -2.59
N GLN A 227 -22.27 8.35 -1.79
CA GLN A 227 -23.09 9.53 -2.04
C GLN A 227 -22.24 10.81 -2.18
N GLY A 228 -22.47 11.56 -3.26
CA GLY A 228 -21.80 12.85 -3.51
C GLY A 228 -20.33 12.78 -3.90
N ARG A 229 -19.77 11.58 -4.18
CA ARG A 229 -18.36 11.43 -4.55
C ARG A 229 -18.19 11.36 -6.07
N PRO A 230 -17.29 12.17 -6.67
CA PRO A 230 -17.02 12.08 -8.10
C PRO A 230 -16.10 10.89 -8.42
N LEU A 231 -15.98 10.57 -9.71
CA LEU A 231 -14.90 9.72 -10.20
C LEU A 231 -13.54 10.37 -9.91
N CYS A 232 -12.57 9.56 -9.50
CA CYS A 232 -11.19 10.03 -9.36
C CYS A 232 -10.64 10.42 -10.75
N ARG A 233 -9.76 11.42 -10.80
CA ARG A 233 -9.11 11.88 -12.05
C ARG A 233 -8.32 10.78 -12.74
N ASP A 234 -7.70 9.89 -11.97
CA ASP A 234 -6.91 8.76 -12.45
C ASP A 234 -7.75 7.48 -12.65
N CYS A 235 -9.08 7.55 -12.54
CA CYS A 235 -9.94 6.37 -12.60
C CYS A 235 -10.09 5.87 -14.04
N PRO A 236 -10.03 4.55 -14.31
CA PRO A 236 -10.25 4.01 -15.66
C PRO A 236 -11.67 4.23 -16.18
N ARG A 237 -12.62 4.57 -15.30
CA ARG A 237 -14.00 4.90 -15.68
C ARG A 237 -14.21 6.39 -15.99
N HIS A 238 -13.22 7.24 -15.72
CA HIS A 238 -13.30 8.67 -16.03
C HIS A 238 -13.38 8.86 -17.55
N PRO A 239 -14.26 9.74 -18.08
CA PRO A 239 -14.39 9.96 -19.52
C PRO A 239 -13.06 10.28 -20.21
N ASP A 240 -12.24 11.11 -19.58
CA ASP A 240 -10.93 11.55 -20.10
C ASP A 240 -9.87 10.42 -20.15
N ASN A 241 -10.14 9.28 -19.51
CA ASN A 241 -9.22 8.14 -19.44
C ASN A 241 -9.66 6.96 -20.30
N LYS A 242 -10.77 7.08 -21.03
CA LYS A 242 -11.23 6.05 -21.95
C LYS A 242 -10.26 5.98 -23.13
N ARG A 243 -9.62 4.82 -23.29
CA ARG A 243 -8.79 4.48 -24.45
C ARG A 243 -9.64 4.09 -25.64
#